data_AF-A0A5P9FK13-F1
#
_entry.id   AF-A0A5P9FK13-F1
#
_cell.length_a   1.000
_cell.length_b   1.000
_cell.length_c   1.000
_cell.angle_alpha   90.00
_cell.angle_beta   90.00
_cell.angle_gamma   90.00
#
_symmetry.space_group_name_H-M   'P 1'
#
loop_
_entity.id
_entity.type
_entity.pdbx_description
1 polymer ?
#
loop_
_entity_poly.entity_id
_entity_poly.type
_entity_poly.pdbx_seq_one_letter_code
_entity_poly.pdbx_strand_id
1 'polypeptide(L)'
;MKHHESNTVKSAIPGTAPRKTSRYAACTPCFTSGTLIKTVEGERRVETLAVGDRVLTRDNGFQEIRWIGQRHFSHEALLETRSLAPILIPAGSLGIGLPARDLVLSPEHRVLVGNAWTQLMFAEDEVLIPAKTLRSFPNVQRIIPEEGISYVNFLFRSHELVQSDGLWTESFQPGEEILDDEDRAARLEVFRIFPELEDHLEEMRFNSARLTLKSHQCKALLAA
;
A
#
# COMPACT_ATOMS: atom_id res chain seq x y z
N MET A 1 24.87 36.09 51.38
CA MET A 1 23.50 35.56 51.18
C MET A 1 23.23 35.52 49.68
N LYS A 2 22.70 34.39 49.20
CA LYS A 2 22.76 33.92 47.81
C LYS A 2 21.89 34.76 46.87
N HIS A 3 22.47 35.23 45.76
CA HIS A 3 21.73 35.61 44.56
C HIS A 3 21.35 34.34 43.78
N HIS A 4 20.09 34.24 43.38
CA HIS A 4 19.51 33.14 42.63
C HIS A 4 19.34 33.64 41.18
N GLU A 5 20.24 33.23 40.28
CA GLU A 5 20.09 33.46 38.84
C GLU A 5 19.45 32.22 38.20
N SER A 6 18.26 32.46 37.64
CA SER A 6 17.44 31.50 36.91
C SER A 6 18.06 31.19 35.56
N ASN A 7 18.65 30.00 35.42
CA ASN A 7 19.27 29.55 34.18
C ASN A 7 18.18 28.99 33.23
N THR A 8 17.82 29.74 32.20
CA THR A 8 16.89 29.30 31.15
C THR A 8 17.68 28.58 30.05
N VAL A 9 17.60 27.24 30.03
CA VAL A 9 18.19 26.43 28.96
C VAL A 9 17.29 26.50 27.72
N LYS A 10 17.70 27.30 26.73
CA LYS A 10 17.16 27.20 25.36
C LYS A 10 17.70 25.93 24.72
N SER A 11 16.88 24.88 24.65
CA SER A 11 17.17 23.69 23.85
C SER A 11 17.01 24.03 22.37
N ALA A 12 18.13 24.08 21.65
CA ALA A 12 18.17 24.17 20.21
C ALA A 12 17.89 22.78 19.61
N ILE A 13 16.88 22.69 18.73
CA ILE A 13 16.62 21.48 17.95
C ILE A 13 17.73 21.36 16.89
N PRO A 14 18.55 20.30 16.87
CA PRO A 14 19.55 20.12 15.83
C PRO A 14 18.88 19.72 14.52
N GLY A 15 19.25 20.40 13.44
CA GLY A 15 18.78 20.14 12.07
C GLY A 15 18.98 18.69 11.64
N THR A 16 17.95 18.12 11.02
CA THR A 16 17.93 16.73 10.55
C THR A 16 18.62 16.65 9.19
N ALA A 17 19.73 15.90 9.11
CA ALA A 17 20.37 15.52 7.85
C ALA A 17 19.43 14.65 6.98
N PRO A 18 19.58 14.62 5.64
CA PRO A 18 18.72 13.82 4.78
C PRO A 18 18.96 12.33 5.09
N ARG A 19 17.89 11.65 5.48
CA ARG A 19 17.92 10.28 6.02
C ARG A 19 17.78 9.29 4.85
N LYS A 20 18.75 8.39 4.67
CA LYS A 20 18.75 7.38 3.58
C LYS A 20 17.38 6.70 3.45
N THR A 21 16.85 6.73 2.23
CA THR A 21 15.53 6.18 1.91
C THR A 21 15.52 4.65 2.10
N SER A 22 14.51 4.21 2.84
CA SER A 22 14.23 2.86 3.35
C SER A 22 13.96 1.88 2.19
N ARG A 23 14.71 0.76 2.06
CA ARG A 23 14.48 -0.22 0.98
C ARG A 23 13.14 -0.94 1.11
N TYR A 24 12.61 -1.11 2.32
CA TYR A 24 11.34 -1.80 2.57
C TYR A 24 10.12 -0.90 2.38
N ALA A 25 10.28 0.42 2.43
CA ALA A 25 9.24 1.35 1.97
C ALA A 25 8.90 1.13 0.48
N ALA A 26 9.85 0.60 -0.30
CA ALA A 26 9.64 0.24 -1.69
C ALA A 26 8.92 -1.10 -1.88
N CYS A 27 8.82 -1.93 -0.83
CA CYS A 27 8.20 -3.25 -0.89
C CYS A 27 6.79 -3.29 -0.29
N THR A 28 6.33 -2.22 0.36
CA THR A 28 5.01 -2.23 1.00
C THR A 28 3.92 -1.85 0.00
N PRO A 29 2.88 -2.69 -0.21
CA PRO A 29 1.65 -2.30 -0.91
C PRO A 29 1.13 -1.01 -0.32
N CYS A 30 0.84 0.02 -1.12
CA CYS A 30 0.28 1.29 -0.65
C CYS A 30 -0.64 1.90 -1.71
N PHE A 31 -1.74 2.52 -1.28
CA PHE A 31 -2.52 3.44 -2.10
C PHE A 31 -1.79 4.78 -2.21
N THR A 32 -2.07 5.57 -3.24
CA THR A 32 -1.62 6.97 -3.29
C THR A 32 -2.73 7.92 -2.87
N SER A 33 -2.38 9.06 -2.28
CA SER A 33 -3.36 10.12 -2.02
C SER A 33 -4.14 10.49 -3.29
N GLY A 34 -5.44 10.75 -3.12
CA GLY A 34 -6.38 10.98 -4.22
C GLY A 34 -7.14 9.72 -4.65
N THR A 35 -6.63 8.52 -4.40
CA THR A 35 -7.34 7.26 -4.68
C THR A 35 -8.68 7.22 -3.95
N LEU A 36 -9.75 6.90 -4.67
CA LEU A 36 -11.09 6.80 -4.09
C LEU A 36 -11.39 5.38 -3.63
N ILE A 37 -11.72 5.23 -2.35
CA ILE A 37 -12.09 3.97 -1.71
C ILE A 37 -13.59 3.94 -1.47
N LYS A 38 -14.23 2.83 -1.81
CA LYS A 38 -15.67 2.64 -1.59
C LYS A 38 -15.97 2.43 -0.09
N THR A 39 -16.71 3.34 0.52
CA THR A 39 -17.15 3.27 1.93
C THR A 39 -18.67 3.22 2.05
N VAL A 40 -19.17 3.03 3.27
CA VAL A 40 -20.62 3.09 3.57
C VAL A 40 -21.24 4.46 3.24
N GLU A 41 -20.43 5.52 3.19
CA GLU A 41 -20.86 6.91 2.92
C GLU A 41 -20.68 7.31 1.45
N GLY A 42 -20.22 6.39 0.60
CA GLY A 42 -19.86 6.65 -0.79
C GLY A 42 -18.37 6.49 -1.06
N GLU A 43 -17.90 7.01 -2.19
CA GLU A 43 -16.46 7.00 -2.50
C GLU A 43 -15.77 8.12 -1.71
N ARG A 44 -14.77 7.79 -0.88
CA ARG A 44 -13.96 8.74 -0.12
C ARG A 44 -12.50 8.65 -0.51
N ARG A 45 -11.78 9.77 -0.47
CA ARG A 45 -10.33 9.78 -0.73
C ARG A 45 -9.59 9.04 0.38
N VAL A 46 -8.61 8.23 0.01
CA VAL A 46 -7.89 7.35 0.95
C VAL A 46 -7.22 8.13 2.09
N GLU A 47 -6.70 9.33 1.82
CA GLU A 47 -6.08 10.20 2.85
C GLU A 47 -7.08 10.83 3.83
N THR A 48 -8.38 10.69 3.58
CA THR A 48 -9.44 11.18 4.48
C THR A 48 -10.05 10.08 5.34
N LEU A 49 -9.60 8.83 5.17
CA LEU A 49 -10.06 7.70 5.97
C LEU A 49 -9.41 7.72 7.36
N ALA A 50 -10.09 7.12 8.32
CA ALA A 50 -9.62 6.97 9.69
C ALA A 50 -9.95 5.57 10.24
N VAL A 51 -9.28 5.19 11.34
CA VAL A 51 -9.66 4.01 12.11
C VAL A 51 -11.13 4.12 12.52
N GLY A 52 -11.89 3.03 12.37
CA GLY A 52 -13.33 3.01 12.60
C GLY A 52 -14.18 3.25 11.34
N ASP A 53 -13.61 3.84 10.27
CA ASP A 53 -14.33 3.97 9.00
C ASP A 53 -14.63 2.60 8.40
N ARG A 54 -15.79 2.47 7.74
CA ARG A 54 -16.26 1.22 7.15
C ARG A 54 -16.12 1.21 5.63
N VAL A 55 -15.27 0.32 5.12
CA VAL A 55 -14.92 0.17 3.71
C VAL A 55 -15.58 -1.08 3.14
N LEU A 56 -16.07 -1.00 1.89
CA LEU A 56 -16.61 -2.14 1.18
C LEU A 56 -15.48 -3.13 0.89
N THR A 57 -15.66 -4.37 1.34
CA THR A 57 -14.79 -5.49 1.00
C THR A 57 -15.52 -6.49 0.12
N ARG A 58 -14.74 -7.26 -0.65
CA ARG A 58 -15.26 -8.19 -1.65
C ARG A 58 -16.06 -9.34 -1.04
N ASP A 59 -15.56 -9.91 0.05
CA ASP A 59 -16.07 -11.18 0.59
C ASP A 59 -16.91 -11.01 1.87
N ASN A 60 -16.68 -9.93 2.64
CA ASN A 60 -17.24 -9.77 3.99
C ASN A 60 -18.10 -8.51 4.16
N GLY A 61 -18.47 -7.85 3.05
CA GLY A 61 -19.26 -6.62 3.09
C GLY A 61 -18.48 -5.44 3.67
N PHE A 62 -19.13 -4.56 4.43
CA PHE A 62 -18.47 -3.36 4.95
C PHE A 62 -17.72 -3.63 6.25
N GLN A 63 -16.39 -3.58 6.18
CA GLN A 63 -15.47 -3.88 7.29
C GLN A 63 -14.84 -2.60 7.85
N GLU A 64 -14.54 -2.62 9.15
CA GLU A 64 -13.99 -1.50 9.90
C GLU A 64 -12.46 -1.46 9.79
N ILE A 65 -11.91 -0.32 9.37
CA ILE A 65 -10.46 -0.08 9.37
C ILE A 65 -9.94 -0.18 10.81
N ARG A 66 -8.96 -1.06 11.03
CA ARG A 66 -8.33 -1.25 12.36
C ARG A 66 -7.07 -0.44 12.53
N TRP A 67 -6.39 -0.12 11.44
CA TRP A 67 -5.21 0.72 11.43
C TRP A 67 -5.07 1.40 10.09
N ILE A 68 -4.54 2.63 10.10
CA ILE A 68 -4.20 3.41 8.91
C ILE A 68 -2.90 4.17 9.15
N GLY A 69 -2.02 4.18 8.16
CA GLY A 69 -0.75 4.89 8.19
C GLY A 69 -0.49 5.59 6.86
N GLN A 70 0.23 6.71 6.93
CA GLN A 70 0.58 7.52 5.78
C GLN A 70 2.06 7.91 5.81
N ARG A 71 2.69 7.89 4.64
CA ARG A 71 4.07 8.36 4.47
C ARG A 71 4.25 9.11 3.15
N HIS A 72 4.89 10.26 3.24
CA HIS A 72 5.26 11.06 2.07
C HIS A 72 6.70 10.80 1.61
N PHE A 73 6.91 10.78 0.30
CA PHE A 73 8.22 10.70 -0.35
C PHE A 73 8.36 11.86 -1.32
N SER A 74 9.46 12.62 -1.20
CA SER A 74 9.75 13.73 -2.11
C SER A 74 10.12 13.22 -3.51
N HIS A 75 10.09 14.11 -4.49
CA HIS A 75 10.53 13.83 -5.85
C HIS A 75 11.97 13.29 -5.91
N GLU A 76 12.89 13.87 -5.14
CA GLU A 76 14.28 13.44 -5.07
C GLU A 76 14.39 12.01 -4.54
N ALA A 77 13.61 11.66 -3.52
CA ALA A 77 13.58 10.31 -2.98
C ALA A 77 13.10 9.28 -4.03
N LEU A 78 12.14 9.66 -4.89
CA LEU A 78 11.66 8.82 -5.99
C LEU A 78 12.69 8.68 -7.13
N LEU A 79 13.46 9.74 -7.41
CA LEU A 79 14.57 9.70 -8.37
C LEU A 79 15.71 8.80 -7.88
N GLU A 80 16.07 8.92 -6.60
CA GLU A 80 17.12 8.11 -5.97
C GLU A 80 16.72 6.64 -5.87
N THR A 81 15.47 6.37 -5.49
CA THR A 81 14.97 5.02 -5.24
C THR A 81 13.82 4.72 -6.19
N ARG A 82 14.15 4.36 -7.44
CA ARG A 82 13.16 4.06 -8.49
C ARG A 82 12.15 2.98 -8.12
N SER A 83 12.47 2.07 -7.19
CA SER A 83 11.52 1.06 -6.70
C SER A 83 10.34 1.65 -5.91
N LEU A 84 10.45 2.89 -5.43
CA LEU A 84 9.34 3.64 -4.80
C LEU A 84 8.43 4.33 -5.80
N ALA A 85 8.88 4.54 -7.04
CA ALA A 85 8.11 5.33 -8.01
C ALA A 85 6.83 4.57 -8.39
N PRO A 86 5.64 5.19 -8.27
CA PRO A 86 4.36 4.51 -8.42
C PRO A 86 4.09 4.07 -9.86
N ILE A 87 3.09 3.20 -9.99
CA ILE A 87 2.54 2.75 -11.28
C ILE A 87 1.22 3.48 -11.51
N LEU A 88 1.15 4.24 -12.59
CA LEU A 88 -0.09 4.79 -13.15
C LEU A 88 -0.76 3.71 -14.00
N ILE A 89 -2.02 3.42 -13.66
CA ILE A 89 -2.92 2.52 -14.38
C ILE A 89 -4.06 3.40 -14.91
N PRO A 90 -4.04 3.76 -16.21
CA PRO A 90 -5.02 4.68 -16.77
C PRO A 90 -6.44 4.12 -16.76
N ALA A 91 -7.44 4.99 -16.71
CA ALA A 91 -8.84 4.61 -16.78
C ALA A 91 -9.11 3.70 -18.00
N GLY A 92 -9.80 2.57 -17.77
CA GLY A 92 -10.14 1.60 -18.81
C GLY A 92 -8.99 0.76 -19.36
N SER A 93 -7.74 0.92 -18.88
CA SER A 93 -6.58 0.21 -19.44
C SER A 93 -6.58 -1.30 -19.23
N LEU A 94 -7.40 -1.81 -18.29
CA LEU A 94 -7.52 -3.23 -17.96
C LEU A 94 -8.76 -3.88 -18.56
N GLY A 95 -9.50 -3.17 -19.42
CA GLY A 95 -10.71 -3.65 -20.09
C GLY A 95 -11.98 -3.44 -19.27
N ILE A 96 -13.14 -3.53 -19.95
CA ILE A 96 -14.49 -3.40 -19.33
C ILE A 96 -14.65 -2.08 -18.53
N GLY A 97 -13.95 -1.02 -18.96
CA GLY A 97 -13.97 0.27 -18.26
C GLY A 97 -13.25 0.28 -16.90
N LEU A 98 -12.31 -0.65 -16.65
CA LEU A 98 -11.51 -0.71 -15.44
C LEU A 98 -10.04 -0.29 -15.66
N PRO A 99 -9.41 0.39 -14.70
CA PRO A 99 -10.06 1.07 -13.56
C PRO A 99 -11.03 2.16 -14.05
N ALA A 100 -11.99 2.57 -13.22
CA ALA A 100 -13.01 3.55 -13.61
C ALA A 100 -12.44 4.98 -13.73
N ARG A 101 -11.28 5.21 -13.11
CA ARG A 101 -10.49 6.45 -13.14
C ARG A 101 -9.01 6.07 -13.18
N ASP A 102 -8.16 7.04 -13.48
CA ASP A 102 -6.71 6.85 -13.36
C ASP A 102 -6.38 6.44 -11.92
N LEU A 103 -5.78 5.26 -11.77
CA LEU A 103 -5.43 4.69 -10.49
C LEU A 103 -3.90 4.65 -10.39
N VAL A 104 -3.36 5.26 -9.35
CA VAL A 104 -1.93 5.27 -9.06
C VAL A 104 -1.69 4.41 -7.82
N LEU A 105 -0.76 3.46 -7.91
CA LEU A 105 -0.46 2.52 -6.83
C LEU A 105 1.04 2.36 -6.63
N SER A 106 1.44 1.95 -5.42
CA SER A 106 2.83 1.50 -5.21
C SER A 106 3.13 0.26 -6.07
N PRO A 107 4.38 0.03 -6.50
CA PRO A 107 4.71 -1.05 -7.43
C PRO A 107 4.35 -2.46 -6.95
N GLU A 108 4.42 -2.72 -5.65
CA GLU A 108 4.07 -4.03 -5.06
C GLU A 108 2.59 -4.15 -4.68
N HIS A 109 1.79 -3.09 -4.79
CA HIS A 109 0.37 -3.14 -4.47
C HIS A 109 -0.34 -4.13 -5.38
N ARG A 110 -1.06 -5.10 -4.80
CA ARG A 110 -1.68 -6.15 -5.60
C ARG A 110 -3.09 -5.78 -6.06
N VAL A 111 -3.34 -6.07 -7.32
CA VAL A 111 -4.63 -5.97 -7.98
C VAL A 111 -5.24 -7.37 -8.12
N LEU A 112 -6.57 -7.46 -8.01
CA LEU A 112 -7.30 -8.69 -8.25
C LEU A 112 -7.45 -8.92 -9.77
N VAL A 113 -7.13 -10.13 -10.21
CA VAL A 113 -7.32 -10.58 -11.59
C VAL A 113 -8.06 -11.91 -11.58
N GLY A 114 -9.09 -12.04 -12.39
CA GLY A 114 -9.83 -13.29 -12.59
C GLY A 114 -10.19 -13.46 -14.06
N ASN A 115 -9.80 -14.59 -14.65
CA ASN A 115 -10.15 -14.97 -16.02
C ASN A 115 -10.08 -16.49 -16.19
N ALA A 116 -10.41 -17.02 -17.37
CA ALA A 116 -10.36 -18.47 -17.60
C ALA A 116 -8.96 -19.07 -17.38
N TRP A 117 -7.90 -18.27 -17.58
CA TRP A 117 -6.52 -18.69 -17.38
C TRP A 117 -6.12 -18.78 -15.91
N THR A 118 -6.69 -17.96 -15.01
CA THR A 118 -6.40 -18.10 -13.57
C THR A 118 -6.86 -19.47 -13.07
N GLN A 119 -8.05 -19.89 -13.46
CA GLN A 119 -8.57 -21.21 -13.12
C GLN A 119 -7.74 -22.34 -13.76
N LEU A 120 -7.39 -22.21 -15.05
CA LEU A 120 -6.66 -23.26 -15.76
C LEU A 120 -5.22 -23.42 -15.25
N MET A 121 -4.52 -22.34 -14.92
CA MET A 121 -3.11 -22.37 -14.53
C MET A 121 -2.89 -22.57 -13.04
N PHE A 122 -3.81 -22.08 -12.20
CA PHE A 122 -3.61 -22.01 -10.75
C PHE A 122 -4.71 -22.67 -9.94
N ALA A 123 -5.78 -23.18 -10.59
CA ALA A 123 -6.97 -23.71 -9.92
C ALA A 123 -7.67 -22.69 -9.01
N GLU A 124 -7.57 -21.40 -9.36
CA GLU A 124 -8.15 -20.28 -8.63
C GLU A 124 -9.01 -19.41 -9.57
N ASP A 125 -10.23 -19.08 -9.13
CA ASP A 125 -11.10 -18.16 -9.88
C ASP A 125 -10.47 -16.76 -9.98
N GLU A 126 -9.76 -16.34 -8.93
CA GLU A 126 -9.17 -15.01 -8.82
C GLU A 126 -7.82 -15.07 -8.11
N VAL A 127 -6.86 -14.30 -8.59
CA VAL A 127 -5.51 -14.22 -8.05
C VAL A 127 -5.09 -12.76 -7.88
N LEU A 128 -4.07 -12.55 -7.04
CA LEU A 128 -3.45 -11.25 -6.82
C LEU A 128 -2.14 -11.15 -7.60
N ILE A 129 -1.98 -10.05 -8.34
CA ILE A 129 -0.71 -9.71 -9.02
C ILE A 129 -0.26 -8.29 -8.68
N PRO A 130 1.04 -8.01 -8.53
CA PRO A 130 1.54 -6.67 -8.25
C PRO A 130 1.28 -5.66 -9.38
N ALA A 131 0.96 -4.41 -9.05
CA ALA A 131 0.70 -3.35 -10.04
C ALA A 131 1.83 -3.18 -11.07
N LYS A 132 3.10 -3.35 -10.66
CA LYS A 132 4.25 -3.29 -11.58
C LYS A 132 4.21 -4.31 -12.73
N THR A 133 3.50 -5.42 -12.58
CA THR A 133 3.39 -6.44 -13.64
C THR A 133 2.44 -6.01 -14.74
N LEU A 134 1.53 -5.07 -14.46
CA LEU A 134 0.57 -4.52 -15.43
C LEU A 134 1.21 -3.61 -16.47
N ARG A 135 2.51 -3.33 -16.43
CA ARG A 135 3.21 -2.45 -17.38
C ARG A 135 3.18 -2.94 -18.83
N SER A 136 2.74 -4.17 -19.09
CA SER A 136 2.48 -4.68 -20.43
C SER A 136 1.14 -4.20 -21.01
N PHE A 137 0.25 -3.64 -20.19
CA PHE A 137 -1.05 -3.13 -20.62
C PHE A 137 -0.92 -1.72 -21.22
N PRO A 138 -1.87 -1.31 -22.10
CA PRO A 138 -1.83 -0.02 -22.76
C PRO A 138 -1.69 1.14 -21.78
N ASN A 139 -0.69 2.00 -22.02
CA ASN A 139 -0.43 3.24 -21.28
C ASN A 139 -0.14 3.08 -19.77
N VAL A 140 -0.04 1.85 -19.25
CA VAL A 140 0.37 1.60 -17.87
C VAL A 140 1.85 1.87 -17.72
N GLN A 141 2.22 2.81 -16.86
CA GLN A 141 3.60 3.28 -16.76
C GLN A 141 4.00 3.62 -15.34
N ARG A 142 5.32 3.59 -15.10
CA ARG A 142 5.89 4.13 -13.87
C ARG A 142 6.01 5.64 -14.02
N ILE A 143 5.56 6.39 -13.01
CA ILE A 143 5.64 7.86 -13.01
C ILE A 143 6.51 8.36 -11.86
N ILE A 144 7.05 9.57 -11.99
CA ILE A 144 7.81 10.27 -10.95
C ILE A 144 7.19 11.66 -10.81
N PRO A 145 6.18 11.83 -9.94
CA PRO A 145 5.51 13.12 -9.76
C PRO A 145 6.49 14.19 -9.25
N GLU A 146 6.35 15.43 -9.72
CA GLU A 146 7.23 16.56 -9.34
C GLU A 146 7.01 17.01 -7.89
N GLU A 147 5.77 16.90 -7.40
CA GLU A 147 5.39 17.19 -6.03
C GLU A 147 5.71 16.04 -5.04
N GLY A 148 6.29 14.95 -5.52
CA GLY A 148 6.46 13.72 -4.74
C GLY A 148 5.16 12.91 -4.62
N ILE A 149 5.13 11.94 -3.73
CA ILE A 149 3.97 11.06 -3.56
C ILE A 149 3.70 10.77 -2.09
N SER A 150 2.43 10.79 -1.71
CA SER A 150 1.94 10.34 -0.42
C SER A 150 1.33 8.95 -0.55
N TYR A 151 1.93 7.99 0.16
CA TYR A 151 1.45 6.62 0.24
C TYR A 151 0.62 6.43 1.50
N VAL A 152 -0.55 5.82 1.37
CA VAL A 152 -1.48 5.52 2.46
C VAL A 152 -1.73 4.02 2.48
N ASN A 153 -1.75 3.45 3.68
CA ASN A 153 -2.08 2.06 3.94
C ASN A 153 -3.10 1.95 5.04
N PHE A 154 -3.98 0.98 4.91
CA PHE A 154 -4.89 0.60 5.98
C PHE A 154 -5.12 -0.90 5.93
N LEU A 155 -5.47 -1.46 7.08
CA LEU A 155 -5.74 -2.88 7.26
C LEU A 155 -7.07 -3.08 7.98
N PHE A 156 -7.52 -4.33 7.98
CA PHE A 156 -8.68 -4.80 8.74
C PHE A 156 -8.25 -5.92 9.69
N ARG A 157 -9.22 -6.51 10.40
CA ARG A 157 -8.98 -7.68 11.26
C ARG A 157 -8.48 -8.90 10.48
N SER A 158 -8.82 -9.00 9.20
CA SER A 158 -8.35 -10.01 8.26
C SER A 158 -7.89 -9.31 7.00
N HIS A 159 -7.07 -9.97 6.17
CA HIS A 159 -6.76 -9.41 4.87
C HIS A 159 -8.03 -9.33 4.03
N GLU A 160 -8.33 -8.16 3.47
CA GLU A 160 -9.54 -7.91 2.69
C GLU A 160 -9.18 -7.36 1.31
N LEU A 161 -10.04 -7.60 0.33
CA LEU A 161 -9.98 -6.93 -0.96
C LEU A 161 -10.97 -5.76 -0.96
N VAL A 162 -10.50 -4.58 -1.35
CA VAL A 162 -11.27 -3.33 -1.33
C VAL A 162 -11.45 -2.77 -2.73
N GLN A 163 -12.50 -1.98 -2.93
CA GLN A 163 -12.72 -1.32 -4.21
C GLN A 163 -12.05 0.07 -4.20
N SER A 164 -11.01 0.23 -5.02
CA SER A 164 -10.25 1.46 -5.24
C SER A 164 -10.39 1.94 -6.68
N ASP A 165 -10.96 3.12 -6.90
CA ASP A 165 -11.26 3.68 -8.23
C ASP A 165 -11.94 2.67 -9.17
N GLY A 166 -12.85 1.87 -8.62
CA GLY A 166 -13.61 0.84 -9.32
C GLY A 166 -12.89 -0.50 -9.49
N LEU A 167 -11.58 -0.59 -9.24
CA LEU A 167 -10.80 -1.82 -9.30
C LEU A 167 -10.71 -2.50 -7.93
N TRP A 168 -10.73 -3.84 -7.89
CA TRP A 168 -10.48 -4.59 -6.66
C TRP A 168 -8.98 -4.71 -6.40
N THR A 169 -8.56 -4.25 -5.22
CA THR A 169 -7.16 -4.21 -4.77
C THR A 169 -7.05 -4.73 -3.35
N GLU A 170 -5.83 -5.06 -2.93
CA GLU A 170 -5.57 -5.59 -1.61
C GLU A 170 -5.59 -4.49 -0.52
N SER A 171 -6.09 -4.80 0.68
CA SER A 171 -5.76 -4.01 1.87
C SER A 171 -4.35 -4.33 2.33
N PHE A 172 -3.78 -3.54 3.23
CA PHE A 172 -2.47 -3.88 3.78
C PHE A 172 -2.54 -5.22 4.53
N GLN A 173 -1.66 -6.14 4.13
CA GLN A 173 -1.44 -7.42 4.78
C GLN A 173 0.01 -7.45 5.25
N PRO A 174 0.27 -7.47 6.57
CA PRO A 174 1.59 -7.77 7.07
C PRO A 174 2.04 -9.15 6.53
N GLY A 175 3.12 -9.17 5.77
CA GLY A 175 3.70 -10.40 5.25
C GLY A 175 4.29 -11.28 6.35
N GLU A 176 4.57 -12.54 6.02
CA GLU A 176 5.26 -13.47 6.93
C GLU A 176 6.57 -12.88 7.47
N GLU A 177 7.28 -12.06 6.69
CA GLU A 177 8.52 -11.35 7.09
C GLU A 177 8.35 -10.34 8.24
N ILE A 178 7.13 -9.84 8.49
CA ILE A 178 6.83 -8.98 9.65
C ILE A 178 6.50 -9.84 10.87
N LEU A 179 5.96 -11.04 10.65
CA LEU A 179 5.51 -11.97 11.69
C LEU A 179 6.61 -12.94 12.13
N ASP A 180 7.59 -13.16 11.27
CA ASP A 180 8.79 -13.95 11.52
C ASP A 180 9.81 -13.09 12.28
N ASP A 181 10.01 -13.41 13.56
CA ASP A 181 10.94 -12.70 14.44
C ASP A 181 12.39 -12.79 13.97
N GLU A 182 12.73 -13.71 13.05
CA GLU A 182 14.09 -13.87 12.55
C GLU A 182 14.52 -12.74 11.59
N ASP A 183 13.60 -12.14 10.82
CA ASP A 183 13.90 -11.00 9.93
C ASP A 183 13.66 -9.65 10.60
N ARG A 184 14.33 -9.47 11.74
CA ARG A 184 14.25 -8.27 12.60
C ARG A 184 14.45 -6.95 11.85
N ALA A 185 15.19 -6.95 10.73
CA ALA A 185 15.41 -5.76 9.91
C ALA A 185 14.17 -5.35 9.12
N ALA A 186 13.44 -6.32 8.54
CA ALA A 186 12.18 -6.09 7.84
C ALA A 186 11.10 -5.59 8.81
N ARG A 187 10.94 -6.28 9.94
CA ARG A 187 9.97 -5.95 11.00
C ARG A 187 10.19 -4.55 11.59
N LEU A 188 11.42 -4.22 12.01
CA LEU A 188 11.74 -2.88 12.52
C LEU A 188 11.55 -1.79 11.46
N GLU A 189 11.66 -2.11 10.17
CA GLU A 189 11.51 -1.13 9.11
C GLU A 189 10.04 -0.86 8.79
N VAL A 190 9.19 -1.88 8.82
CA VAL A 190 7.73 -1.71 8.72
C VAL A 190 7.22 -0.90 9.90
N PHE A 191 7.64 -1.21 11.14
CA PHE A 191 7.35 -0.36 12.30
C PHE A 191 7.99 1.02 12.20
N ARG A 192 9.10 1.19 11.49
CA ARG A 192 9.66 2.53 11.23
C ARG A 192 8.81 3.33 10.23
N ILE A 193 8.16 2.66 9.28
CA ILE A 193 7.24 3.28 8.33
C ILE A 193 5.89 3.55 9.02
N PHE A 194 5.49 2.65 9.93
CA PHE A 194 4.18 2.54 10.55
C PHE A 194 4.31 2.14 12.04
N PRO A 195 4.80 3.04 12.91
CA PRO A 195 5.10 2.71 14.31
C PRO A 195 3.85 2.31 15.10
N GLU A 196 2.69 2.82 14.73
CA GLU A 196 1.41 2.51 15.36
C GLU A 196 0.91 1.10 15.04
N LEU A 197 1.58 0.36 14.14
CA LEU A 197 1.19 -1.00 13.79
C LEU A 197 1.52 -2.02 14.90
N GLU A 198 2.54 -1.73 15.73
CA GLU A 198 3.04 -2.66 16.76
C GLU A 198 1.95 -3.07 17.76
N ASP A 199 1.11 -2.12 18.18
CA ASP A 199 0.04 -2.32 19.16
C ASP A 199 -1.14 -3.17 18.64
N HIS A 200 -1.19 -3.45 17.34
CA HIS A 200 -2.35 -4.05 16.70
C HIS A 200 -2.12 -5.46 16.15
N LEU A 201 -0.89 -5.97 16.12
CA LEU A 201 -0.57 -7.24 15.46
C LEU A 201 -1.20 -8.48 16.13
N GLU A 202 -1.39 -8.48 17.45
CA GLU A 202 -1.84 -9.68 18.18
C GLU A 202 -3.28 -10.10 17.85
N GLU A 203 -4.13 -9.18 17.40
CA GLU A 203 -5.55 -9.44 17.13
C GLU A 203 -5.85 -9.79 15.65
N MET A 204 -4.84 -9.73 14.78
CA MET A 204 -5.00 -9.82 13.33
C MET A 204 -4.80 -11.23 12.77
N ARG A 205 -5.56 -11.54 11.72
CA ARG A 205 -5.37 -12.75 10.90
C ARG A 205 -4.67 -12.39 9.60
N PHE A 206 -3.48 -12.93 9.41
CA PHE A 206 -2.60 -12.60 8.28
C PHE A 206 -2.71 -13.55 7.09
N ASN A 207 -3.80 -14.31 6.98
CA ASN A 207 -4.03 -15.14 5.80
C ASN A 207 -4.40 -14.25 4.61
N SER A 208 -3.81 -14.52 3.44
CA SER A 208 -4.14 -13.76 2.23
C SER A 208 -5.57 -14.04 1.78
N ALA A 209 -6.31 -13.02 1.35
CA ALA A 209 -7.67 -13.17 0.82
C ALA A 209 -7.71 -14.00 -0.47
N ARG A 210 -6.63 -13.97 -1.26
CA ARG A 210 -6.47 -14.75 -2.50
C ARG A 210 -5.02 -15.18 -2.69
N LEU A 211 -4.79 -16.16 -3.57
CA LEU A 211 -3.44 -16.56 -3.98
C LEU A 211 -2.69 -15.39 -4.61
N THR A 212 -1.51 -15.08 -4.09
CA THR A 212 -0.60 -14.11 -4.70
C THR A 212 0.37 -14.82 -5.62
N LEU A 213 0.41 -14.41 -6.89
CA LEU A 213 1.31 -15.00 -7.87
C LEU A 213 2.75 -14.49 -7.72
N LYS A 214 3.70 -15.41 -7.90
CA LYS A 214 5.12 -15.07 -8.04
C LYS A 214 5.39 -14.41 -9.39
N SER A 215 6.52 -13.71 -9.49
CA SER A 215 6.91 -12.96 -10.71
C SER A 215 6.87 -13.79 -12.00
N HIS A 216 7.27 -15.06 -11.97
CA HIS A 216 7.24 -15.93 -13.16
C HIS A 216 5.80 -16.39 -13.50
N GLN A 217 4.96 -16.61 -12.48
CA GLN A 217 3.54 -16.95 -12.67
C GLN A 217 2.77 -15.75 -13.25
N CYS A 218 3.05 -14.53 -12.79
CA CYS A 218 2.48 -13.31 -13.37
C CYS A 218 2.80 -13.19 -14.87
N LYS A 219 4.06 -13.46 -15.27
CA LYS A 219 4.46 -13.42 -16.68
C LYS A 219 3.73 -14.47 -17.51
N ALA A 220 3.57 -15.68 -16.99
CA ALA A 220 2.83 -16.74 -17.67
C ALA A 220 1.35 -16.37 -17.85
N LEU A 221 0.69 -15.86 -16.80
CA LEU A 221 -0.71 -15.45 -16.84
C LEU A 221 -0.94 -14.30 -17.84
N LEU A 222 -0.07 -13.30 -17.85
CA LEU A 222 -0.22 -12.12 -18.72
C LEU A 222 0.16 -12.37 -20.19
N ALA A 223 0.76 -13.52 -20.50
CA ALA A 223 1.12 -13.91 -21.85
C ALA A 223 0.09 -14.84 -22.52
N ALA A 224 -0.97 -15.20 -21.79
CA ALA A 224 -2.01 -16.14 -22.21
C ALA A 224 -3.27 -15.42 -22.70
#